data_AF-A0A165YCZ4-F1
#
_entry.id   AF-A0A165YCZ4-F1
#
_cell.length_a   1.000
_cell.length_b   1.000
_cell.length_c   1.000
_cell.angle_alpha   90.00
_cell.angle_beta   90.00
_cell.angle_gamma   90.00
#
_symmetry.space_group_name_H-M   'P 1'
#
loop_
_entity.id
_entity.type
_entity.pdbx_description
1 polymer ?
#
loop_
_entity_poly.entity_id
_entity_poly.type
_entity_poly.pdbx_seq_one_letter_code
_entity_poly.pdbx_strand_id
1 'polypeptide(L)'
;MALEPTPDNCLELSEDENGDILVKQRYHPKKTHSTRTQARSKHVATKTTTSPACNSGTVSGQVSASEGNNAEVCKLVLEVASLRIQLARQEQECSNLQRLNDEMQQALVEKSEVIVTYYEALREERTKERDAALGARDTLCDILDRQASCQICLLPMCSAYTLYDCGHTFCEGCLATIEDMASRKRAASLCPNCRTAIKTPPCRNYAMEDLANIARDINRQREEHINGRASAI
;
A
#
# COMPACT_ATOMS: atom_id res chain seq x y z
N MET A 1 42.51 1.08 -12.30
CA MET A 1 41.34 0.67 -13.10
C MET A 1 40.12 0.93 -12.22
N ALA A 2 39.44 2.07 -12.43
CA ALA A 2 38.21 2.42 -11.75
C ALA A 2 37.04 2.03 -12.64
N LEU A 3 36.08 1.27 -12.10
CA LEU A 3 34.85 0.91 -12.78
C LEU A 3 33.87 2.07 -12.63
N GLU A 4 33.37 2.60 -13.75
CA GLU A 4 32.33 3.61 -13.74
C GLU A 4 30.95 2.99 -13.42
N PRO A 5 30.09 3.67 -12.65
CA PRO A 5 28.76 3.18 -12.33
C PRO A 5 27.81 3.33 -13.54
N THR A 6 27.14 2.25 -13.91
CA THR A 6 26.11 2.26 -14.95
C THR A 6 24.83 2.96 -14.47
N PRO A 7 24.20 3.82 -15.29
CA PRO A 7 22.98 4.52 -14.93
C PRO A 7 21.77 3.68 -15.32
N ASP A 8 21.27 2.80 -14.44
CA ASP A 8 19.97 2.18 -14.67
C ASP A 8 19.22 1.95 -13.33
N ASN A 9 18.00 2.50 -13.28
CA ASN A 9 17.00 2.43 -12.21
C ASN A 9 17.30 3.08 -10.86
N CYS A 10 17.20 4.42 -10.80
CA CYS A 10 16.82 5.09 -9.56
C CYS A 10 15.32 4.89 -9.32
N LEU A 11 14.96 3.94 -8.45
CA LEU A 11 13.64 3.89 -7.84
C LEU A 11 13.55 5.04 -6.83
N GLU A 12 12.78 6.08 -7.15
CA GLU A 12 12.41 7.09 -6.16
C GLU A 12 11.24 6.54 -5.34
N LEU A 13 11.52 6.24 -4.07
CA LEU A 13 10.50 5.96 -3.07
C LEU A 13 10.02 7.28 -2.51
N SER A 14 8.73 7.58 -2.69
CA SER A 14 8.07 8.69 -2.01
C SER A 14 6.94 8.15 -1.14
N GLU A 15 6.90 8.56 0.11
CA GLU A 15 5.79 8.28 1.03
C GLU A 15 4.67 9.28 0.77
N ASP A 16 3.42 8.81 0.71
CA ASP A 16 2.25 9.68 0.68
C ASP A 16 1.86 10.14 2.10
N GLU A 17 0.83 11.00 2.20
CA GLU A 17 0.34 11.51 3.49
C GLU A 17 -0.25 10.43 4.41
N ASN A 18 -0.47 9.22 3.89
CA ASN A 18 -0.92 8.05 4.65
C ASN A 18 0.24 7.13 5.05
N GLY A 19 1.48 7.44 4.67
CA GLY A 19 2.65 6.60 4.88
C GLY A 19 2.71 5.37 3.97
N ASP A 20 1.94 5.35 2.88
CA ASP A 20 2.03 4.33 1.84
C ASP A 20 3.21 4.69 0.91
N ILE A 21 4.10 3.72 0.69
CA ILE A 21 5.25 3.88 -0.21
C ILE A 21 4.75 3.80 -1.66
N LEU A 22 4.67 4.94 -2.32
CA LEU A 22 4.39 5.02 -3.75
C LEU A 22 5.69 4.80 -4.53
N VAL A 23 5.81 3.63 -5.16
CA VAL A 23 6.88 3.34 -6.11
C VAL A 23 6.54 4.00 -7.44
N LYS A 24 7.03 5.22 -7.67
CA LYS A 24 6.91 5.90 -8.96
C LYS A 24 8.03 5.43 -9.87
N GLN A 25 7.72 4.45 -10.72
CA GLN A 25 8.62 4.10 -11.81
C GLN A 25 8.58 5.22 -12.86
N ARG A 26 9.59 6.09 -12.90
CA ARG A 26 9.75 7.04 -14.02
C ARG A 26 10.03 6.24 -15.28
N TYR A 27 8.97 5.99 -16.07
CA TYR A 27 9.13 5.46 -17.41
C TYR A 27 9.78 6.55 -18.27
N HIS A 28 11.10 6.50 -18.43
CA HIS A 28 11.77 7.23 -19.51
C HIS A 28 11.46 6.48 -20.81
N PRO A 29 10.65 7.03 -21.74
CA PRO A 29 10.43 6.40 -23.02
C PRO A 29 11.78 6.35 -23.75
N LYS A 30 12.34 5.14 -23.89
CA LYS A 30 13.51 4.91 -24.73
C LYS A 30 13.14 5.38 -26.14
N LYS A 31 13.79 6.45 -26.62
CA LYS A 31 13.72 6.87 -28.03
C LYS A 31 14.36 5.76 -28.85
N THR A 32 13.55 4.82 -29.32
CA THR A 32 13.99 3.81 -30.28
C THR A 32 14.17 4.49 -31.63
N HIS A 33 15.41 4.59 -32.11
CA HIS A 33 15.67 4.86 -33.52
C HIS A 33 15.11 3.70 -34.33
N SER A 34 13.98 3.96 -35.00
CA SER A 34 13.35 3.06 -35.96
C SER A 34 14.20 3.00 -37.23
N THR A 35 15.07 1.99 -37.33
CA THR A 35 15.59 1.55 -38.62
C THR A 35 14.62 0.54 -39.21
N ARG A 36 13.85 1.04 -40.17
CA ARG A 36 12.95 0.32 -41.07
C ARG A 36 13.73 -0.73 -41.87
N THR A 37 13.62 -2.00 -41.47
CA THR A 37 13.85 -3.15 -42.36
C THR A 37 12.55 -3.91 -42.51
N GLN A 38 12.01 -3.86 -43.73
CA GLN A 38 10.87 -4.66 -44.16
C GLN A 38 11.23 -6.14 -44.09
N ALA A 39 10.58 -6.89 -43.22
CA ALA A 39 10.48 -8.34 -43.33
C ALA A 39 9.01 -8.74 -43.32
N ARG A 40 8.65 -9.34 -44.45
CA ARG A 40 7.33 -9.69 -44.95
C ARG A 40 6.83 -10.95 -44.24
N SER A 41 6.00 -10.82 -43.21
CA SER A 41 5.31 -11.97 -42.60
C SER A 41 4.08 -12.32 -43.45
N LYS A 42 4.15 -13.46 -44.15
CA LYS A 42 3.01 -14.08 -44.80
C LYS A 42 2.36 -15.05 -43.81
N HIS A 43 1.11 -14.77 -43.47
CA HIS A 43 0.20 -15.75 -42.87
C HIS A 43 0.08 -16.97 -43.80
N VAL A 44 0.46 -18.15 -43.30
CA VAL A 44 0.09 -19.42 -43.90
C VAL A 44 -1.07 -19.97 -43.08
N ALA A 45 -2.28 -19.79 -43.61
CA ALA A 45 -3.47 -20.47 -43.16
C ALA A 45 -3.37 -21.95 -43.55
N THR A 46 -3.42 -22.84 -42.57
CA THR A 46 -3.60 -24.28 -42.74
C THR A 46 -5.00 -24.54 -43.30
N LYS A 47 -5.09 -24.70 -44.62
CA LYS A 47 -6.27 -25.27 -45.29
C LYS A 47 -6.05 -26.75 -45.54
N THR A 48 -6.94 -27.53 -44.95
CA THR A 48 -7.29 -28.91 -45.24
C THR A 48 -7.73 -29.04 -46.70
N THR A 49 -7.01 -29.79 -47.53
CA THR A 49 -7.54 -30.31 -48.81
C THR A 49 -6.66 -31.43 -49.39
N THR A 50 -7.32 -32.59 -49.59
CA THR A 50 -7.21 -33.54 -50.71
C THR A 50 -5.92 -34.34 -50.98
N SER A 51 -6.12 -35.65 -50.95
CA SER A 51 -5.28 -36.77 -51.41
C SER A 51 -4.52 -36.55 -52.73
N PRO A 52 -3.33 -37.14 -52.90
CA PRO A 52 -2.71 -37.30 -54.20
C PRO A 52 -3.05 -38.68 -54.79
N ALA A 53 -3.54 -38.65 -56.04
CA ALA A 53 -3.66 -39.81 -56.89
C ALA A 53 -2.26 -40.35 -57.25
N CYS A 54 -2.14 -41.67 -57.19
CA CYS A 54 -1.05 -42.46 -57.73
C CYS A 54 -0.89 -42.23 -59.24
N ASN A 55 0.23 -41.62 -59.65
CA ASN A 55 0.70 -41.65 -61.04
C ASN A 55 1.89 -42.61 -61.14
N SER A 56 1.61 -43.84 -61.56
CA SER A 56 2.57 -44.84 -62.01
C SER A 56 3.10 -44.44 -63.40
N GLY A 57 4.13 -43.60 -63.42
CA GLY A 57 4.90 -43.30 -64.62
C GLY A 57 6.15 -44.17 -64.69
N THR A 58 6.11 -45.22 -65.51
CA THR A 58 7.25 -46.08 -65.82
C THR A 58 8.22 -45.32 -66.71
N VAL A 59 9.29 -44.75 -66.12
CA VAL A 59 10.39 -44.13 -66.87
C VAL A 59 11.55 -45.12 -66.92
N SER A 60 11.64 -45.85 -68.04
CA SER A 60 12.82 -46.64 -68.41
C SER A 60 13.92 -45.71 -68.91
N GLY A 61 14.79 -45.26 -68.00
CA GLY A 61 16.02 -44.55 -68.32
C GLY A 61 17.23 -45.45 -68.08
N GLN A 62 17.97 -45.77 -69.15
CA GLN A 62 19.24 -46.50 -69.08
C GLN A 62 20.27 -45.67 -68.32
N VAL A 63 20.75 -46.21 -67.19
CA VAL A 63 21.78 -45.61 -66.35
C VAL A 63 23.13 -46.16 -66.80
N SER A 64 23.84 -45.39 -67.62
CA SER A 64 25.23 -45.65 -67.95
C SER A 64 26.10 -45.32 -66.72
N ALA A 65 26.93 -46.29 -66.32
CA ALA A 65 27.79 -46.22 -65.15
C ALA A 65 28.71 -44.99 -65.17
N SER A 66 28.55 -44.09 -64.19
CA SER A 66 29.49 -43.03 -63.86
C SER A 66 30.01 -43.29 -62.44
N GLU A 67 31.08 -44.09 -62.35
CA GLU A 67 31.67 -44.56 -61.08
C GLU A 67 32.21 -43.41 -60.19
N GLY A 68 32.36 -42.18 -60.73
CA GLY A 68 32.76 -41.00 -59.97
C GLY A 68 31.69 -40.41 -59.03
N ASN A 69 30.40 -40.64 -59.28
CA ASN A 69 29.32 -39.99 -58.52
C ASN A 69 29.03 -40.65 -57.15
N ASN A 70 29.42 -41.92 -56.97
CA ASN A 70 29.09 -42.66 -55.75
C ASN A 70 29.89 -42.20 -54.51
N ALA A 71 31.15 -41.78 -54.71
CA ALA A 71 32.00 -41.31 -53.60
C ALA A 71 31.49 -39.99 -53.00
N GLU A 72 31.00 -39.09 -53.85
CA GLU A 72 30.45 -37.80 -53.43
C GLU A 72 29.10 -37.96 -52.72
N VAL A 73 28.27 -38.89 -53.19
CA VAL A 73 27.03 -39.27 -52.49
C VAL A 73 27.33 -39.84 -51.09
N CYS A 74 28.31 -40.74 -50.96
CA CYS A 74 28.71 -41.25 -49.64
C CYS A 74 29.19 -40.14 -48.69
N LYS A 75 29.94 -39.16 -49.19
CA LYS A 75 30.40 -38.00 -48.39
C LYS A 75 29.22 -37.17 -47.87
N LEU A 76 28.27 -36.84 -48.76
CA LEU A 76 27.07 -36.08 -48.39
C LEU A 76 26.19 -36.85 -47.39
N VAL A 77 26.07 -38.18 -47.53
CA VAL A 77 25.32 -39.02 -46.58
C VAL A 77 25.95 -38.97 -45.18
N LEU A 78 27.27 -39.06 -45.07
CA LEU A 78 27.98 -38.95 -43.79
C LEU A 78 27.84 -37.55 -43.18
N GLU A 79 27.90 -36.51 -44.00
CA GLU A 79 27.71 -35.12 -43.56
C GLU A 79 26.28 -34.88 -43.04
N VAL A 80 25.26 -35.33 -43.77
CA VAL A 80 23.86 -35.27 -43.33
C VAL A 80 23.66 -36.06 -42.03
N ALA A 81 24.28 -37.23 -41.88
CA ALA A 81 24.23 -38.01 -40.65
C ALA A 81 24.87 -37.23 -39.47
N SER A 82 26.02 -36.60 -39.69
CA SER A 82 26.68 -35.76 -38.69
C SER A 82 25.81 -34.55 -38.28
N LEU A 83 25.24 -33.84 -39.26
CA LEU A 83 24.37 -32.69 -39.00
C LEU A 83 23.10 -33.08 -38.24
N ARG A 84 22.52 -34.25 -38.52
CA ARG A 84 21.37 -34.78 -37.77
C ARG A 84 21.73 -35.05 -36.31
N ILE A 85 22.92 -35.61 -36.05
CA ILE A 85 23.40 -35.83 -34.67
C ILE A 85 23.59 -34.49 -33.96
N GLN A 86 24.14 -33.47 -34.65
CA GLN A 86 24.31 -32.13 -34.08
C GLN A 86 22.96 -31.47 -33.78
N LEU A 87 22.00 -31.55 -34.69
CA LEU A 87 20.65 -31.01 -34.47
C LEU A 87 19.98 -31.69 -33.27
N ALA A 88 20.06 -33.01 -33.16
CA ALA A 88 19.51 -33.74 -32.02
C ALA A 88 20.13 -33.32 -30.69
N ARG A 89 21.46 -33.05 -30.66
CA ARG A 89 22.14 -32.51 -29.47
C ARG A 89 21.64 -31.10 -29.14
N GLN A 90 21.51 -30.24 -30.13
CA GLN A 90 21.01 -28.87 -29.95
C GLN A 90 19.54 -28.86 -29.48
N GLU A 91 18.70 -29.75 -30.00
CA GLU A 91 17.32 -29.91 -29.55
C GLU A 91 17.26 -30.36 -28.08
N GLN A 92 18.13 -31.29 -27.68
CA GLN A 92 18.26 -31.72 -26.29
C GLN A 92 18.75 -30.58 -25.38
N GLU A 93 19.74 -29.80 -25.82
CA GLU A 93 20.25 -28.63 -25.09
C GLU A 93 19.17 -27.56 -24.91
N CYS A 94 18.43 -27.22 -25.98
CA CYS A 94 17.29 -26.30 -25.91
C CYS A 94 16.21 -26.80 -24.95
N SER A 95 15.91 -28.11 -24.95
CA SER A 95 14.95 -28.70 -24.02
C SER A 95 15.41 -28.59 -22.57
N ASN A 96 16.70 -28.83 -22.29
CA ASN A 96 17.27 -28.69 -20.95
C ASN A 96 17.22 -27.24 -20.46
N LEU A 97 17.56 -26.28 -21.32
CA LEU A 97 17.52 -24.85 -21.00
C LEU A 97 16.09 -24.37 -20.75
N GLN A 98 15.12 -24.84 -21.52
CA GLN A 98 13.72 -24.53 -21.30
C GLN A 98 13.27 -25.00 -19.92
N ARG A 99 13.59 -26.25 -19.55
CA ARG A 99 13.26 -26.80 -18.22
C ARG A 99 13.87 -25.98 -17.09
N LEU A 100 15.14 -25.58 -17.22
CA LEU A 100 15.82 -24.76 -16.22
C LEU A 100 15.20 -23.36 -16.09
N ASN A 101 14.78 -22.76 -17.21
CA ASN A 101 14.09 -21.47 -17.20
C ASN A 101 12.72 -21.58 -16.49
N ASP A 102 11.97 -22.64 -16.78
CA ASP A 102 10.67 -22.89 -16.14
C ASP A 102 10.84 -23.10 -14.62
N GLU A 103 11.85 -23.87 -14.19
CA GLU A 103 12.21 -24.05 -12.78
C GLU A 103 12.56 -22.72 -12.10
N MET A 104 13.36 -21.88 -12.75
CA MET A 104 13.73 -20.56 -12.24
C MET A 104 12.53 -19.63 -12.13
N GLN A 105 11.64 -19.63 -13.13
CA GLN A 105 10.40 -18.83 -13.11
C GLN A 105 9.48 -19.28 -11.99
N GLN A 106 9.32 -20.58 -11.79
CA GLN A 106 8.52 -21.12 -10.69
C GLN A 106 9.07 -20.67 -9.33
N ALA A 107 10.40 -20.75 -9.14
CA ALA A 107 11.04 -20.29 -7.91
C ALA A 107 10.90 -18.78 -7.67
N LEU A 108 10.86 -17.97 -8.74
CA LEU A 108 10.60 -16.53 -8.63
C LEU A 108 9.16 -16.25 -8.21
N VAL A 109 8.19 -16.97 -8.76
CA VAL A 109 6.77 -16.83 -8.38
C VAL A 109 6.59 -17.18 -6.91
N GLU A 110 7.11 -18.32 -6.47
CA GLU A 110 7.04 -18.77 -5.07
C GLU A 110 7.63 -17.72 -4.11
N LYS A 111 8.81 -17.19 -4.43
CA LYS A 111 9.43 -16.13 -3.63
C LYS A 111 8.60 -14.85 -3.61
N SER A 112 8.02 -14.46 -4.74
CA SER A 112 7.19 -13.26 -4.83
C SER A 112 5.92 -13.37 -3.98
N GLU A 113 5.31 -14.55 -3.91
CA GLU A 113 4.13 -14.81 -3.08
C GLU A 113 4.46 -14.67 -1.58
N VAL A 114 5.59 -15.23 -1.14
CA VAL A 114 6.08 -15.07 0.23
C VAL A 114 6.33 -13.60 0.57
N ILE A 115 6.87 -12.82 -0.38
CA ILE A 115 7.12 -11.39 -0.18
C ILE A 115 5.80 -10.61 -0.02
N VAL A 116 4.80 -10.88 -0.88
CA VAL A 116 3.50 -10.21 -0.82
C VAL A 116 2.81 -10.48 0.51
N THR A 117 2.73 -11.75 0.92
CA THR A 117 2.11 -12.14 2.19
C THR A 117 2.81 -11.52 3.40
N TYR A 118 4.14 -11.45 3.39
CA TYR A 118 4.91 -10.77 4.43
C TYR A 118 4.55 -9.29 4.54
N TYR A 119 4.50 -8.56 3.41
CA TYR A 119 4.17 -7.14 3.42
C TYR A 119 2.70 -6.86 3.78
N GLU A 120 1.77 -7.73 3.39
CA GLU A 120 0.37 -7.63 3.81
C GLU A 120 0.21 -7.78 5.31
N ALA A 121 0.87 -8.78 5.91
CA ALA A 121 0.88 -8.97 7.37
C ALA A 121 1.47 -7.75 8.09
N LEU A 122 2.59 -7.21 7.59
CA LEU A 122 3.21 -6.01 8.14
C LEU A 122 2.31 -4.77 8.03
N ARG A 123 1.56 -4.65 6.92
CA ARG A 123 0.58 -3.58 6.73
C ARG A 123 -0.56 -3.71 7.73
N GLU A 124 -1.09 -4.91 7.92
CA GLU A 124 -2.16 -5.18 8.88
C GLU A 124 -1.74 -4.84 10.31
N GLU A 125 -0.53 -5.26 10.72
CA GLU A 125 0.03 -4.92 12.03
C GLU A 125 0.13 -3.40 12.23
N ARG A 126 0.69 -2.68 11.25
CA ARG A 126 0.77 -1.20 11.31
C ARG A 126 -0.61 -0.54 11.43
N THR A 127 -1.61 -1.05 10.70
CA THR A 127 -2.98 -0.52 10.80
C THR A 127 -3.58 -0.75 12.17
N LYS A 128 -3.35 -1.93 12.77
CA LYS A 128 -3.80 -2.24 14.13
C LYS A 128 -3.16 -1.31 15.16
N GLU A 129 -1.85 -1.09 15.07
CA GLU A 129 -1.14 -0.16 15.96
C GLU A 129 -1.66 1.27 15.84
N ARG A 130 -1.85 1.76 14.60
CA ARG A 130 -2.40 3.09 14.34
C ARG A 130 -3.80 3.23 14.92
N ASP A 131 -4.67 2.25 14.69
CA ASP A 131 -6.05 2.29 15.15
C ASP A 131 -6.13 2.20 16.69
N ALA A 132 -5.26 1.41 17.32
CA ALA A 132 -5.11 1.37 18.77
C ALA A 132 -4.63 2.72 19.33
N ALA A 133 -3.65 3.37 18.69
CA ALA A 133 -3.17 4.69 19.10
C ALA A 133 -4.26 5.78 18.96
N LEU A 134 -5.05 5.74 17.89
CA LEU A 134 -6.20 6.63 17.70
C LEU A 134 -7.26 6.40 18.78
N GLY A 135 -7.57 5.14 19.12
CA GLY A 135 -8.49 4.81 20.21
C GLY A 135 -8.02 5.29 21.58
N ALA A 136 -6.72 5.15 21.87
CA ALA A 136 -6.12 5.67 23.10
C ALA A 136 -6.18 7.20 23.17
N ARG A 137 -5.89 7.88 22.05
CA ARG A 137 -6.03 9.34 21.93
C ARG A 137 -7.46 9.79 22.20
N ASP A 138 -8.44 9.16 21.57
CA ASP A 138 -9.85 9.51 21.73
C ASP A 138 -10.31 9.33 23.20
N THR A 139 -9.83 8.28 23.87
CA THR A 139 -10.09 8.08 25.30
C THR A 139 -9.52 9.22 26.16
N LEU A 140 -8.33 9.72 25.83
CA LEU A 140 -7.72 10.86 26.53
C LEU A 140 -8.51 12.16 26.29
N CYS A 141 -8.96 12.40 25.05
CA CYS A 141 -9.81 13.55 24.73
C CYS A 141 -11.11 13.53 25.56
N ASP A 142 -11.77 12.38 25.64
CA ASP A 142 -13.01 12.23 26.43
C ASP A 142 -12.79 12.50 27.94
N ILE A 143 -11.63 12.10 28.48
CA ILE A 143 -11.26 12.39 29.88
C ILE A 143 -11.04 13.89 30.06
N LEU A 144 -10.29 14.53 29.18
CA LEU A 144 -9.99 15.96 29.24
C LEU A 144 -11.27 16.79 29.14
N ASP A 145 -12.18 16.45 28.24
CA ASP A 145 -13.47 17.11 28.10
C ASP A 145 -14.30 17.08 29.37
N ARG A 146 -14.38 15.90 30.00
CA ARG A 146 -15.11 15.74 31.26
C ARG A 146 -14.49 16.55 32.40
N GLN A 147 -13.15 16.60 32.46
CA GLN A 147 -12.43 17.34 33.49
C GLN A 147 -12.53 18.86 33.29
N ALA A 148 -12.54 19.32 32.04
CA ALA A 148 -12.63 20.73 31.69
C ALA A 148 -14.07 21.27 31.63
N SER A 149 -15.06 20.41 31.81
CA SER A 149 -16.48 20.77 31.79
C SER A 149 -17.07 20.96 33.20
N CYS A 150 -17.99 21.91 33.30
CA CYS A 150 -18.71 22.16 34.55
C CYS A 150 -19.61 20.97 34.86
N GLN A 151 -19.54 20.42 36.07
CA GLN A 151 -20.34 19.25 36.47
C GLN A 151 -21.85 19.55 36.63
N ILE A 152 -22.26 20.81 36.48
CA ILE A 152 -23.66 21.24 36.57
C ILE A 152 -24.30 21.41 35.20
N CYS A 153 -23.68 22.22 34.31
CA CYS A 153 -24.22 22.47 32.97
C CYS A 153 -23.59 21.61 31.88
N LEU A 154 -22.53 20.85 32.19
CA LEU A 154 -21.77 20.01 31.27
C LEU A 154 -21.13 20.77 30.09
N LEU A 155 -20.99 22.09 30.23
CA LEU A 155 -20.32 22.94 29.24
C LEU A 155 -18.86 23.21 29.64
N PRO A 156 -17.96 23.47 28.67
CA PRO A 156 -16.58 23.87 28.95
C PRO A 156 -16.50 25.09 29.88
N MET A 157 -15.62 25.04 30.87
CA MET A 157 -15.48 26.11 31.87
C MET A 157 -14.63 27.28 31.37
N CYS A 158 -15.17 28.09 30.44
CA CYS A 158 -14.49 29.30 29.94
C CYS A 158 -14.32 30.40 31.01
N SER A 159 -15.07 30.31 32.11
CA SER A 159 -14.99 31.18 33.28
C SER A 159 -15.14 30.29 34.52
N ALA A 160 -14.01 29.84 35.07
CA ALA A 160 -13.96 28.78 36.08
C ALA A 160 -13.71 29.37 37.47
N TYR A 161 -14.44 28.89 38.48
CA TYR A 161 -14.28 29.32 39.87
C TYR A 161 -14.20 28.11 40.80
N THR A 162 -13.16 28.09 41.64
CA THR A 162 -12.91 27.03 42.61
C THR A 162 -13.38 27.46 44.00
N LEU A 163 -14.14 26.58 44.64
CA LEU A 163 -14.58 26.74 46.02
C LEU A 163 -13.40 26.48 46.96
N TYR A 164 -13.00 27.47 47.75
CA TYR A 164 -11.85 27.35 48.66
C TYR A 164 -11.99 26.21 49.68
N ASP A 165 -13.20 26.07 50.25
CA ASP A 165 -13.46 25.14 51.36
C ASP A 165 -13.43 23.66 50.96
N CYS A 166 -13.59 23.34 49.66
CA CYS A 166 -13.65 21.94 49.20
C CYS A 166 -12.95 21.64 47.86
N GLY A 167 -12.38 22.63 47.18
CA GLY A 167 -11.61 22.46 45.95
C GLY A 167 -12.44 22.16 44.68
N HIS A 168 -13.76 22.04 44.78
CA HIS A 168 -14.60 21.82 43.59
C HIS A 168 -14.68 23.07 42.73
N THR A 169 -14.67 22.88 41.40
CA THR A 169 -14.66 23.96 40.42
C THR A 169 -15.92 23.93 39.58
N PHE A 170 -16.51 25.10 39.34
CA PHE A 170 -17.73 25.28 38.55
C PHE A 170 -17.58 26.48 37.62
N CYS A 171 -18.43 26.58 36.60
CA CYS A 171 -18.48 27.81 35.82
C CYS A 171 -19.20 28.93 36.60
N GLU A 172 -18.84 30.18 36.29
CA GLU A 172 -19.41 31.38 36.90
C GLU A 172 -20.94 31.38 36.88
N GLY A 173 -21.56 31.07 35.74
CA GLY A 173 -23.01 31.08 35.62
C GLY A 173 -23.70 30.08 36.54
N CYS A 174 -23.15 28.87 36.69
CA CYS A 174 -23.71 27.88 37.60
C CYS A 174 -23.49 28.27 39.06
N LEU A 175 -22.34 28.86 39.40
CA LEU A 175 -22.04 29.32 40.74
C LEU A 175 -22.97 30.48 41.17
N ALA A 176 -23.16 31.48 40.31
CA ALA A 176 -24.10 32.58 40.54
C ALA A 176 -25.52 32.06 40.76
N THR A 177 -25.95 31.06 39.99
CA THR A 177 -27.27 30.42 40.15
C THR A 177 -27.43 29.77 41.52
N ILE A 178 -26.37 29.12 42.05
CA ILE A 178 -26.39 28.51 43.39
C ILE A 178 -26.52 29.58 44.47
N GLU A 179 -25.72 30.65 44.38
CA GLU A 179 -25.74 31.76 45.33
C GLU A 179 -27.10 32.48 45.33
N ASP A 180 -27.70 32.69 44.17
CA ASP A 180 -29.04 33.27 44.01
C ASP A 180 -30.13 32.38 44.61
N MET A 181 -30.03 31.06 44.45
CA MET A 181 -30.96 30.10 45.05
C MET A 181 -30.84 30.07 46.57
N ALA A 182 -29.62 30.10 47.10
CA ALA A 182 -29.35 30.15 48.54
C ALA A 182 -29.91 31.44 49.15
N SER A 183 -29.69 32.58 48.50
CA SER A 183 -30.17 33.90 48.91
C SER A 183 -31.70 33.96 48.96
N ARG A 184 -32.39 33.50 47.90
CA ARG A 184 -33.88 33.46 47.86
C ARG A 184 -34.49 32.58 48.95
N LYS A 185 -33.81 31.48 49.32
CA LYS A 185 -34.27 30.53 50.34
C LYS A 185 -33.79 30.88 51.76
N ARG A 186 -33.02 31.97 51.94
CA ARG A 186 -32.34 32.31 53.19
C ARG A 186 -31.57 31.11 53.77
N ALA A 187 -30.94 30.34 52.89
CA ALA A 187 -30.18 29.14 53.21
C ALA A 187 -28.69 29.36 52.97
N ALA A 188 -27.84 28.51 53.55
CA ALA A 188 -26.41 28.51 53.23
C ALA A 188 -26.18 28.05 51.78
N SER A 189 -25.25 28.70 51.10
CA SER A 189 -24.75 28.22 49.80
C SER A 189 -23.89 26.98 50.03
N LEU A 190 -24.23 25.87 49.38
CA LEU A 190 -23.54 24.58 49.56
C LEU A 190 -22.96 24.11 48.23
N CYS A 191 -21.78 23.49 48.27
CA CYS A 191 -21.19 22.83 47.11
C CYS A 191 -22.13 21.71 46.59
N PRO A 192 -22.49 21.67 45.30
CA PRO A 192 -23.33 20.60 44.75
C PRO A 192 -22.72 19.20 44.85
N ASN A 193 -21.39 19.10 44.82
CA ASN A 193 -20.70 17.81 44.80
C ASN A 193 -20.55 17.20 46.20
N CYS A 194 -20.17 18.00 47.20
CA CYS A 194 -19.83 17.50 48.53
C CYS A 194 -20.65 18.12 49.67
N ARG A 195 -21.55 19.06 49.37
CA ARG A 195 -22.41 19.79 50.32
C ARG A 195 -21.66 20.62 51.37
N THR A 196 -20.35 20.83 51.21
CA THR A 196 -19.58 21.76 52.04
C THR A 196 -20.12 23.17 51.88
N ALA A 197 -20.32 23.87 52.99
CA ALA A 197 -20.80 25.25 52.98
C ALA A 197 -19.74 26.17 52.35
N ILE A 198 -20.18 27.02 51.43
CA ILE A 198 -19.35 28.02 50.75
C ILE A 198 -19.31 29.25 51.66
N LYS A 199 -18.21 29.40 52.42
CA LYS A 199 -18.04 30.51 53.36
C LYS A 199 -17.19 31.62 52.78
N THR A 200 -16.20 31.23 52.00
CA THR A 200 -15.24 32.13 51.36
C THR A 200 -15.66 32.38 49.91
N PRO A 201 -15.57 33.63 49.41
CA PRO A 201 -15.80 33.92 47.99
C PRO A 201 -14.96 33.00 47.10
N PRO A 202 -15.57 32.37 46.08
CA PRO A 202 -14.86 31.48 45.16
C PRO A 202 -13.75 32.19 44.40
N CYS A 203 -12.63 31.49 44.17
CA CYS A 203 -11.48 32.05 43.47
C CYS A 203 -11.52 31.68 41.99
N ARG A 204 -11.27 32.64 41.09
CA ARG A 204 -11.16 32.38 39.66
C ARG A 204 -9.99 31.43 39.38
N ASN A 205 -10.20 30.42 38.55
CA ASN A 205 -9.24 29.37 38.24
C ASN A 205 -8.83 29.41 36.77
N TYR A 206 -7.82 30.24 36.48
CA TYR A 206 -7.26 30.41 35.14
C TYR A 206 -6.71 29.11 34.54
N ALA A 207 -6.13 28.22 35.36
CA ALA A 207 -5.60 26.96 34.87
C ALA A 207 -6.69 26.03 34.32
N MET A 208 -7.88 26.05 34.92
CA MET A 208 -9.04 25.30 34.41
C MET A 208 -9.63 25.94 33.15
N GLU A 209 -9.54 27.26 33.01
CA GLU A 209 -9.92 27.94 31.76
C GLU A 209 -8.97 27.58 30.62
N ASP A 210 -7.66 27.56 30.89
CA ASP A 210 -6.65 27.11 29.93
C ASP A 210 -6.89 25.66 29.51
N LEU A 211 -7.20 24.78 30.48
CA LEU A 211 -7.56 23.39 30.20
C LEU A 211 -8.82 23.28 29.32
N ALA A 212 -9.85 24.09 29.59
CA ALA A 212 -11.07 24.15 28.77
C ALA A 212 -10.83 24.71 27.38
N ASN A 213 -9.85 25.59 27.20
CA ASN A 213 -9.44 26.07 25.88
C ASN A 213 -8.74 24.95 25.09
N ILE A 214 -7.79 24.27 25.72
CA ILE A 214 -7.07 23.14 25.13
C ILE A 214 -8.04 22.03 24.72
N ALA A 215 -8.96 21.64 25.61
CA ALA A 215 -9.97 20.61 25.32
C ALA A 215 -10.85 21.00 24.11
N ARG A 216 -11.29 22.25 24.03
CA ARG A 216 -12.05 22.76 22.88
C ARG A 216 -11.25 22.73 21.58
N ASP A 217 -9.97 23.13 21.61
CA ASP A 217 -9.11 23.10 20.42
C ASP A 217 -8.87 21.67 19.93
N ILE A 218 -8.65 20.72 20.85
CA ILE A 218 -8.51 19.29 20.52
C ILE A 218 -9.79 18.76 19.86
N ASN A 219 -10.96 19.12 20.39
CA ASN A 219 -12.23 18.69 19.80
C ASN A 219 -12.47 19.28 18.41
N ARG A 220 -12.13 20.55 18.21
CA ARG A 220 -12.20 21.17 16.88
C ARG A 220 -11.33 20.40 15.88
N GLN A 221 -10.08 20.10 16.24
CA GLN A 221 -9.17 19.32 15.38
C GLN A 221 -9.72 17.91 15.10
N ARG A 222 -10.35 17.28 16.10
CA ARG A 222 -10.98 15.96 15.95
C ARG A 222 -12.13 16.01 14.94
N GLU A 223 -13.01 16.99 15.05
CA GLU A 223 -14.13 17.20 14.14
C GLU A 223 -13.67 17.50 12.71
N GLU A 224 -12.65 18.34 12.54
CA GLU A 224 -12.05 18.63 11.23
C GLU A 224 -11.48 17.37 10.58
N HIS A 225 -10.80 16.51 11.35
CA HIS A 225 -10.26 15.25 10.86
C HIS A 225 -11.36 14.23 10.49
N ILE A 226 -12.46 14.19 11.25
CA ILE A 226 -13.63 13.35 10.93
C ILE A 226 -14.31 13.84 9.65
N ASN A 227 -14.57 15.15 9.55
CA ASN A 227 -15.27 15.77 8.41
C ASN A 227 -14.42 15.80 7.13
N GLY A 228 -13.11 15.98 7.26
CA GLY A 228 -12.16 15.89 6.16
C GLY A 228 -12.11 14.48 5.56
N ARG A 229 -12.19 13.44 6.39
CA ARG A 229 -12.32 12.04 5.93
C ARG A 229 -13.65 11.76 5.25
N ALA A 230 -14.75 12.32 5.77
CA ALA A 230 -16.08 12.14 5.18
C ALA A 230 -16.24 12.82 3.79
N SER A 231 -15.43 13.84 3.49
CA SER A 231 -15.46 14.54 2.20
C SER A 231 -14.57 13.89 1.13
N ALA A 232 -13.74 12.92 1.51
CA ALA A 232 -12.79 12.24 0.61
C ALA A 232 -13.26 10.85 0.14
N ILE A 233 -14.46 10.42 0.56
CA ILE A 233 -15.14 9.17 0.16
C ILE A 233 -16.30 9.54 -0.76
#